data_AF-A0A7U9XV68-F1
#
_entry.id   AF-A0A7U9XV68-F1
#
_cell.length_a   1.000
_cell.length_b   1.000
_cell.length_c   1.000
_cell.angle_alpha   90.00
_cell.angle_beta   90.00
_cell.angle_gamma   90.00
#
_symmetry.space_group_name_H-M   'P 1'
#
loop_
_entity.id
_entity.type
_entity.pdbx_description
1 polymer ?
#
loop_
_entity_poly.entity_id
_entity_poly.type
_entity_poly.pdbx_seq_one_letter_code
_entity_poly.pdbx_strand_id
1 'polypeptide(L)' 'MQKNKDGMRYPSIDKLLEKIDSKYKLVYAASRVARIIEDESLVVDNAQCVKSIGIGLEEILDGKVKIEFES' A
#
# COMPACT_ATOMS: atom_id res chain seq x y z
N MET A 1 3.71 -13.98 14.36
CA MET A 1 3.26 -13.79 12.97
C MET A 1 4.49 -13.52 12.12
N GLN A 2 4.70 -14.25 11.01
CA GLN A 2 5.83 -13.99 10.11
C GLN A 2 5.54 -12.73 9.30
N LYS A 3 6.31 -11.67 9.51
CA LYS A 3 6.23 -10.45 8.69
C LYS A 3 6.91 -10.69 7.34
N ASN A 4 6.30 -10.24 6.26
CA ASN A 4 6.83 -10.37 4.92
C ASN A 4 7.96 -9.34 4.70
N LYS A 5 9.19 -9.84 4.57
CA LYS A 5 10.39 -9.00 4.38
C LYS A 5 10.74 -8.78 2.90
N ASP A 6 10.31 -9.68 2.02
CA ASP A 6 10.68 -9.67 0.60
C ASP A 6 9.73 -8.83 -0.27
N GLY A 7 8.56 -8.44 0.23
CA GLY A 7 7.66 -7.44 -0.38
C GLY A 7 7.11 -7.75 -1.78
N MET A 8 7.59 -8.79 -2.46
CA MET A 8 7.25 -9.05 -3.87
C MET A 8 6.05 -9.97 -4.10
N ARG A 9 5.49 -10.58 -3.04
CA ARG A 9 4.37 -11.53 -3.19
C ARG A 9 3.08 -11.13 -2.48
N TYR A 10 3.11 -10.05 -1.70
CA TYR A 10 1.95 -9.60 -0.95
C TYR A 10 1.97 -8.07 -0.82
N PRO A 11 0.82 -7.41 -0.96
CA PRO A 11 -0.49 -7.96 -1.37
C PRO A 11 -0.54 -8.40 -2.85
N SER A 12 -1.58 -9.15 -3.24
CA SER A 12 -1.77 -9.61 -4.63
C SER A 12 -2.04 -8.44 -5.57
N ILE A 13 -1.34 -8.39 -6.70
CA ILE A 13 -1.49 -7.31 -7.68
C ILE A 13 -2.90 -7.28 -8.29
N ASP A 14 -3.52 -8.43 -8.52
CA ASP A 14 -4.86 -8.50 -9.12
C ASP A 14 -5.89 -7.84 -8.21
N LYS A 15 -5.81 -8.10 -6.89
CA LYS A 15 -6.69 -7.47 -5.89
C LYS A 15 -6.45 -5.96 -5.75
N LEU A 16 -5.20 -5.52 -5.92
CA LEU A 16 -4.88 -4.09 -5.92
C LEU A 16 -5.44 -3.40 -7.15
N LEU A 17 -5.43 -4.07 -8.30
CA LEU A 17 -5.98 -3.53 -9.55
C LEU A 17 -7.52 -3.46 -9.55
N GLU A 18 -8.20 -4.23 -8.69
CA GLU A 18 -9.64 -4.04 -8.41
C GLU A 18 -9.92 -2.72 -7.65
N LYS A 19 -8.94 -2.19 -6.91
CA LYS A 19 -9.04 -0.89 -6.21
C LYS A 19 -8.58 0.28 -7.07
N ILE A 20 -7.52 0.07 -7.85
CA ILE A 20 -6.92 1.09 -8.71
C ILE A 20 -6.68 0.49 -10.10
N ASP A 21 -7.41 0.98 -11.08
CA ASP A 21 -7.49 0.47 -12.45
C ASP A 21 -6.17 0.45 -13.25
N SER A 22 -5.12 1.12 -12.79
CA SER A 22 -3.85 1.26 -13.49
C SER A 22 -2.66 0.92 -12.59
N LYS A 23 -1.75 0.10 -13.12
CA LYS A 23 -0.47 -0.25 -12.46
C LYS A 23 0.34 0.99 -12.12
N TYR A 24 0.36 1.99 -13.00
CA TYR A 24 1.10 3.24 -12.76
C TYR A 24 0.45 4.07 -11.66
N LYS A 25 -0.89 4.21 -11.70
CA LYS A 25 -1.65 4.89 -10.64
C LYS A 25 -1.47 4.21 -9.29
N LEU A 26 -1.48 2.88 -9.27
CA LEU A 26 -1.26 2.06 -8.08
C LEU A 26 0.14 2.29 -7.49
N VAL A 27 1.19 2.22 -8.30
CA VAL A 27 2.57 2.47 -7.84
C VAL A 27 2.71 3.89 -7.29
N TYR A 28 2.13 4.88 -7.98
CA TYR A 28 2.16 6.27 -7.54
C TYR A 28 1.43 6.46 -6.20
N ALA A 29 0.20 5.94 -6.08
CA ALA A 29 -0.57 6.02 -4.86
C ALA A 29 0.10 5.32 -3.69
N ALA A 30 0.59 4.10 -3.88
CA ALA A 30 1.29 3.34 -2.85
C ALA A 30 2.56 4.09 -2.36
N SER A 31 3.29 4.72 -3.29
CA SER A 31 4.46 5.54 -2.94
C SER A 31 4.09 6.75 -2.10
N ARG A 32 2.96 7.41 -2.40
CA ARG A 32 2.47 8.54 -1.60
C ARG A 32 2.03 8.10 -0.20
N VAL A 33 1.29 7.00 -0.09
CA VAL A 33 0.87 6.45 1.20
C VAL A 33 2.08 6.04 2.04
N ALA A 34 3.06 5.35 1.44
CA ALA A 34 4.31 4.99 2.09
C ALA A 34 5.05 6.21 2.63
N ARG A 35 5.09 7.29 1.84
CA ARG A 35 5.73 8.54 2.23
C ARG A 35 5.05 9.19 3.43
N ILE A 36 3.72 9.20 3.48
CA ILE A 36 2.96 9.71 4.63
C ILE A 36 3.28 8.90 5.89
N ILE A 37 3.27 7.57 5.77
CA ILE A 37 3.62 6.68 6.89
C ILE A 37 5.01 6.98 7.44
N GLU A 38 5.99 7.22 6.57
CA GLU A 38 7.36 7.55 6.96
C GLU A 38 7.49 8.96 7.56
N ASP A 39 6.98 9.97 6.86
CA ASP A 39 7.11 11.38 7.25
C ASP A 39 6.37 11.66 8.57
N GLU A 40 5.22 11.02 8.81
CA GLU A 40 4.45 11.15 10.05
C GLU A 40 4.80 10.07 11.09
N SER A 41 5.74 9.17 10.80
CA SER A 41 6.13 8.05 11.68
C SER A 41 4.93 7.24 12.19
N LEU A 42 3.95 6.99 11.32
CA LEU A 42 2.72 6.31 11.67
C LEU A 42 2.98 4.85 12.01
N VAL A 43 2.35 4.39 13.09
CA VAL A 43 2.34 2.97 13.45
C VAL A 43 1.09 2.35 12.85
N VAL A 44 1.28 1.48 11.85
CA VAL A 44 0.18 0.73 11.23
C VAL A 44 0.07 -0.63 11.92
N ASP A 45 -1.01 -0.80 12.67
CA ASP A 45 -1.30 -2.05 13.37
C ASP A 45 -1.60 -3.19 12.40
N ASN A 46 -1.20 -4.41 12.78
CA ASN A 46 -1.42 -5.66 12.04
C ASN A 46 -0.81 -5.71 10.63
N ALA A 47 0.06 -4.75 10.28
CA ALA A 47 0.77 -4.75 9.00
C ALA A 47 1.62 -6.01 8.84
N GLN A 48 1.45 -6.70 7.71
CA GLN A 48 2.22 -7.90 7.36
C GLN A 48 3.58 -7.50 6.80
N CYS A 49 3.63 -6.44 6.00
CA CYS A 49 4.84 -5.88 5.43
C CYS A 49 5.63 -5.08 6.47
N VAL A 50 6.95 -5.14 6.34
CA VAL A 50 7.87 -4.35 7.17
C VAL A 50 8.18 -3.00 6.52
N LYS A 51 8.31 -2.97 5.19
CA LYS A 51 8.64 -1.75 4.45
C LYS A 51 7.37 -0.93 4.23
N SER A 52 7.48 0.39 4.36
CA SER A 52 6.40 1.36 4.20
C SER A 52 5.66 1.22 2.87
N ILE A 53 6.36 0.84 1.79
CA ILE A 53 5.72 0.58 0.49
C ILE A 53 4.74 -0.59 0.54
N GLY A 54 5.11 -1.68 1.22
CA GLY A 54 4.24 -2.83 1.38
C GLY A 54 3.05 -2.50 2.28
N ILE A 55 3.30 -1.74 3.36
CA ILE A 55 2.25 -1.24 4.25
C ILE A 55 1.28 -0.34 3.48
N GLY A 56 1.77 0.56 2.63
CA GLY A 56 0.92 1.41 1.80
C GLY A 56 0.05 0.60 0.82
N LEU A 57 0.57 -0.49 0.27
CA LEU A 57 -0.22 -1.41 -0.56
C LEU A 57 -1.29 -2.15 0.27
N GLU A 58 -1.00 -2.53 1.52
CA GLU A 58 -1.97 -3.13 2.44
C GLU A 58 -3.11 -2.17 2.77
N GLU A 59 -2.79 -0.92 3.10
CA GLU A 59 -3.79 0.09 3.45
C GLU A 59 -4.71 0.42 2.25
N ILE A 60 -4.16 0.40 1.02
CA ILE A 60 -4.95 0.51 -0.22
C ILE A 60 -5.88 -0.69 -0.39
N LEU A 61 -5.37 -1.91 -0.20
CA LEU A 61 -6.16 -3.12 -0.33
C LEU A 61 -7.31 -3.17 0.70
N ASP A 62 -7.01 -2.80 1.94
CA ASP A 62 -7.96 -2.74 3.05
C ASP A 62 -8.96 -1.59 2.92
N GLY A 63 -8.76 -0.67 1.98
CA GLY A 63 -9.64 0.49 1.77
C GLY A 63 -9.55 1.54 2.89
N LYS A 64 -8.44 1.57 3.64
CA LYS A 64 -8.20 2.54 4.72
C LYS A 64 -7.71 3.89 4.23
N VAL A 65 -7.31 3.98 2.95
CA VAL A 65 -6.93 5.22 2.28
C VAL A 65 -7.93 5.60 1.21
N LYS A 66 -8.31 6.88 1.15
CA LYS A 66 -9.11 7.44 0.07
C LYS A 66 -8.17 8.00 -0.99
N ILE A 67 -8.28 7.51 -2.22
CA ILE A 67 -7.45 7.94 -3.35
C ILE A 67 -8.39 8.39 -4.47
N GLU A 68 -8.20 9.64 -4.92
CA GLU A 68 -8.94 10.22 -6.03
C GLU A 68 -7.92 10.70 -7.06
N PHE A 69 -8.14 10.31 -8.32
CA PHE A 69 -7.34 10.77 -9.45
C PHE A 69 -8.20 11.75 -10.25
N GLU A 70 -7.69 12.95 -10.47
CA GLU A 70 -8.32 13.90 -11.38
C GLU A 70 -8.21 13.38 -12.81
N SER A 71 -9.28 13.58 -13.60
CA SER A 71 -9.38 13.18 -15.00
C SER A 71 -8.90 14.27 -15.94
#